data_AF-W2KWU2-F1
#
_entry.id   AF-W2KWU2-F1
#
_cell.length_a   1.000
_cell.length_b   1.000
_cell.length_c   1.000
_cell.angle_alpha   90.00
_cell.angle_beta   90.00
_cell.angle_gamma   90.00
#
_symmetry.space_group_name_H-M   'P 1'
#
loop_
_entity.id
_entity.type
_entity.pdbx_description
1 polymer ?
#
loop_
_entity_poly.entity_id
_entity_poly.type
_entity_poly.pdbx_seq_one_letter_code
_entity_poly.pdbx_strand_id
1 'polypeptide(L)'
;MHEEDDDFDVLLLLTAAHSRREACLSSVRREVHQQMIESAWRGAMRTRHYLTVSCLDVPCVAVWMALYKNGLDKNFINATSLTRAAFKTLLRRLARFYHLPSGRGRPPKLRYYHQALGLVLCFYVGSMENSTQCMLFGAPPSTLSRSLRAAEEALSRALPEFSLARI
;
A
#
# COMPACT_ATOMS: atom_id res chain seq x y z
N MET A 1 -48.58 -46.55 26.16
CA MET A 1 -47.22 -46.30 26.70
C MET A 1 -46.21 -46.50 25.57
N HIS A 2 -46.19 -45.61 24.58
CA HIS A 2 -45.17 -45.63 23.51
C HIS A 2 -44.92 -44.20 23.00
N GLU A 3 -45.94 -43.32 23.03
CA GLU A 3 -45.82 -41.91 22.61
C GLU A 3 -44.97 -41.04 23.56
N GLU A 4 -44.95 -41.33 24.87
CA GLU A 4 -44.15 -40.56 25.85
C GLU A 4 -42.63 -40.83 25.74
N ASP A 5 -42.24 -42.00 25.23
CA ASP A 5 -40.83 -42.40 25.06
C ASP A 5 -40.24 -41.74 23.79
N ASP A 6 -41.04 -41.66 22.73
CA ASP A 6 -40.68 -40.96 21.48
C ASP A 6 -40.51 -39.45 21.69
N ASP A 7 -41.38 -38.80 22.48
CA ASP A 7 -41.27 -37.36 22.79
C ASP A 7 -40.04 -37.05 23.68
N PHE A 8 -39.68 -37.96 24.58
CA PHE A 8 -38.47 -37.84 25.41
C PHE A 8 -37.19 -37.96 24.57
N ASP A 9 -37.16 -38.90 23.63
CA ASP A 9 -36.04 -39.07 22.70
C ASP A 9 -35.90 -37.87 21.75
N VAL A 10 -37.01 -37.31 21.25
CA VAL A 10 -37.00 -36.08 20.46
C VAL A 10 -36.47 -34.90 21.27
N LEU A 11 -36.91 -34.75 22.52
CA LEU A 11 -36.42 -33.69 23.41
C LEU A 11 -34.92 -33.83 23.69
N LEU A 12 -34.43 -35.05 23.91
CA LEU A 12 -33.01 -35.33 24.13
C LEU A 12 -32.17 -34.98 22.89
N LEU A 13 -32.64 -35.35 21.69
CA LEU A 13 -31.99 -35.02 20.42
C LEU A 13 -31.93 -33.51 20.18
N LEU A 14 -33.01 -32.77 20.47
CA LEU A 14 -33.05 -31.31 20.34
C LEU A 14 -32.08 -30.64 21.32
N THR A 15 -31.99 -31.13 22.55
CA THR A 15 -31.08 -30.59 23.59
C THR A 15 -29.61 -30.85 23.22
N ALA A 16 -29.30 -32.03 22.68
CA ALA A 16 -27.97 -32.37 22.18
C ALA A 16 -27.60 -31.57 20.92
N ALA A 17 -28.56 -31.33 20.01
CA ALA A 17 -28.36 -30.46 18.85
C ALA A 17 -28.12 -28.99 19.28
N HIS A 18 -28.86 -28.51 20.28
CA HIS A 18 -28.69 -27.17 20.81
C HIS A 18 -27.32 -26.99 21.46
N SER A 19 -26.92 -27.91 22.33
CA SER A 19 -25.62 -27.89 23.01
C SER A 19 -24.45 -27.91 22.01
N ARG A 20 -24.54 -28.72 20.96
CA ARG A 20 -23.54 -28.75 19.87
C ARG A 20 -23.47 -27.43 19.10
N ARG A 21 -24.63 -26.81 18.83
CA ARG A 21 -24.72 -25.51 18.17
C ARG A 21 -24.10 -24.40 19.03
N GLU A 22 -24.37 -24.39 20.33
CA GLU A 22 -23.78 -23.42 21.27
C GLU A 22 -22.27 -23.61 21.38
N ALA A 23 -21.78 -24.85 21.47
CA ALA A 23 -20.36 -25.15 21.46
C ALA A 23 -19.67 -24.66 20.17
N CYS A 24 -20.27 -24.92 19.01
CA CYS A 24 -19.79 -24.42 17.71
C CYS A 24 -19.76 -22.88 17.67
N LEU A 25 -20.85 -22.22 18.07
CA LEU A 25 -20.94 -20.77 18.14
C LEU A 25 -19.89 -20.18 19.09
N SER A 26 -19.65 -20.82 20.24
CA SER A 26 -18.62 -20.40 21.19
C SER A 26 -17.22 -20.50 20.60
N SER A 27 -16.94 -21.55 19.82
CA SER A 27 -15.67 -21.74 19.12
C SER A 27 -15.45 -20.67 18.07
N VAL A 28 -16.46 -20.40 17.23
CA VAL A 28 -16.39 -19.36 16.19
C VAL A 28 -16.20 -17.98 16.83
N ARG A 29 -16.93 -17.67 17.92
CA ARG A 29 -16.76 -16.39 18.65
C ARG A 29 -15.34 -16.23 19.18
N ARG A 30 -14.74 -17.29 19.73
CA ARG A 30 -13.36 -17.27 20.22
C ARG A 30 -12.37 -17.04 19.08
N GLU A 31 -12.57 -17.68 17.94
CA GLU A 31 -11.72 -17.49 16.76
C GLU A 31 -11.81 -16.06 16.20
N VAL A 32 -13.02 -15.53 16.05
CA VAL A 32 -13.25 -14.14 15.64
C VAL A 32 -12.59 -13.18 16.63
N HIS A 33 -12.75 -13.39 17.94
CA HIS A 33 -12.12 -12.57 18.96
C HIS A 33 -10.58 -12.63 18.87
N GLN A 34 -10.00 -13.80 18.67
CA GLN A 34 -8.56 -13.97 18.49
C GLN A 34 -8.06 -13.21 17.25
N GLN A 35 -8.76 -13.30 16.12
CA GLN A 35 -8.40 -12.55 14.91
C GLN A 35 -8.56 -11.03 15.10
N MET A 36 -9.58 -10.58 15.83
CA MET A 36 -9.75 -9.17 16.19
C MET A 36 -8.58 -8.67 17.05
N ILE A 37 -8.17 -9.44 18.06
CA ILE A 37 -7.00 -9.11 18.90
C ILE A 37 -5.74 -9.07 18.03
N GLU A 38 -5.48 -10.10 17.23
CA GLU A 38 -4.29 -10.18 16.40
C GLU A 38 -4.21 -9.03 15.36
N SER A 39 -5.36 -8.67 14.76
CA SER A 39 -5.44 -7.53 13.85
C SER A 39 -5.22 -6.19 14.57
N ALA A 40 -5.78 -6.02 15.77
CA ALA A 40 -5.56 -4.83 16.60
C ALA A 40 -4.10 -4.71 17.05
N TRP A 41 -3.45 -5.80 17.46
CA TRP A 41 -2.03 -5.85 17.81
C TRP A 41 -1.15 -5.54 16.59
N ARG A 42 -1.42 -6.15 15.44
CA ARG A 42 -0.71 -5.80 14.19
C ARG A 42 -0.91 -4.33 13.82
N GLY A 43 -2.11 -3.79 14.00
CA GLY A 43 -2.41 -2.37 13.83
C GLY A 43 -1.58 -1.50 14.78
N ALA A 44 -1.60 -1.83 16.07
CA ALA A 44 -0.87 -1.13 17.14
C ALA A 44 0.65 -1.13 16.90
N MET A 45 1.22 -2.29 16.53
CA MET A 45 2.63 -2.40 16.15
C MET A 45 2.94 -1.54 14.92
N ARG A 46 2.11 -1.59 13.87
CA ARG A 46 2.27 -0.72 12.67
C ARG A 46 2.18 0.77 13.01
N THR A 47 1.32 1.17 13.93
CA THR A 47 1.27 2.56 14.43
C THR A 47 2.46 2.95 15.28
N ARG A 48 3.36 2.04 15.67
CA ARG A 48 4.63 2.40 16.36
C ARG A 48 5.86 2.33 15.44
N HIS A 49 5.72 1.74 14.26
CA HIS A 49 6.79 1.58 13.27
C HIS A 49 6.61 2.46 12.02
N TYR A 50 5.90 3.59 12.11
CA TYR A 50 5.85 4.53 11.00
C TYR A 50 7.02 5.52 11.09
N LEU A 51 7.76 5.65 9.99
CA LEU A 51 8.82 6.65 9.89
C LEU A 51 8.21 8.04 9.91
N THR A 52 8.57 8.82 10.92
CA THR A 52 8.20 10.23 11.04
C THR A 52 9.10 11.08 10.16
N VAL A 53 8.67 12.32 9.89
CA VAL A 53 9.45 13.26 9.07
C VAL A 53 10.83 13.57 9.65
N SER A 54 11.01 13.47 10.97
CA SER A 54 12.29 13.75 11.64
C SER A 54 13.38 12.73 11.32
N CYS A 55 13.00 11.50 10.93
CA CYS A 55 13.94 10.41 10.64
C CYS A 55 14.18 10.24 9.14
N LEU A 56 13.65 11.15 8.31
CA LEU A 56 13.72 11.07 6.86
C LEU A 56 14.50 12.25 6.31
N ASP A 57 15.34 11.98 5.32
CA ASP A 57 15.97 13.01 4.51
C ASP A 57 14.92 13.93 3.89
N VAL A 58 15.29 15.18 3.66
CA VAL A 58 14.45 16.08 2.87
C VAL A 58 14.35 15.48 1.45
N PRO A 59 13.16 15.41 0.82
CA PRO A 59 13.00 14.78 -0.49
C PRO A 59 13.93 15.28 -1.60
N CYS A 60 14.46 16.50 -1.49
CA CYS A 60 15.42 17.07 -2.44
C CYS A 60 16.85 16.52 -2.30
N VAL A 61 17.17 15.85 -1.19
CA VAL A 61 18.45 15.16 -0.93
C VAL A 61 18.29 13.65 -0.70
N ALA A 62 17.06 13.13 -0.75
CA ALA A 62 16.78 11.71 -0.60
C ALA A 62 17.46 10.85 -1.69
N VAL A 63 17.62 9.55 -1.41
CA VAL A 63 18.33 8.59 -2.27
C VAL A 63 17.82 8.60 -3.72
N TRP A 64 16.51 8.79 -3.93
CA TRP A 64 15.94 8.93 -5.27
C TRP A 64 16.57 10.08 -6.08
N MET A 65 16.90 11.20 -5.45
CA MET A 65 17.51 12.35 -6.12
C MET A 65 18.92 12.03 -6.61
N ALA A 66 19.70 11.29 -5.80
CA ALA A 66 21.01 10.80 -6.21
C ALA A 66 20.90 9.81 -7.37
N LEU A 67 19.96 8.86 -7.30
CA LEU A 67 19.69 7.90 -8.38
C LEU A 67 19.27 8.61 -9.69
N TYR A 68 18.36 9.57 -9.59
CA TYR A 68 17.85 10.30 -10.73
C TYR A 68 18.92 11.20 -11.38
N LYS A 69 19.71 11.94 -10.59
CA LYS A 69 20.71 12.88 -11.11
C LYS A 69 22.03 12.22 -11.50
N ASN A 70 22.51 11.31 -10.67
CA ASN A 70 23.90 10.81 -10.71
C ASN A 70 24.00 9.29 -10.93
N GLY A 71 22.88 8.54 -10.89
CA GLY A 71 22.91 7.09 -11.01
C GLY A 71 23.40 6.60 -12.37
N LEU A 72 24.04 5.44 -12.42
CA LEU A 72 24.32 4.75 -13.68
C LEU A 72 23.02 4.24 -14.32
N ASP A 73 22.99 4.13 -15.65
CA ASP A 73 21.81 3.68 -16.40
C ASP A 73 21.35 2.28 -15.96
N LYS A 74 22.30 1.39 -15.65
CA LYS A 74 22.01 0.05 -15.10
C LYS A 74 21.22 0.14 -13.79
N ASN A 75 21.64 1.01 -12.87
CA ASN A 75 20.97 1.18 -11.58
C ASN A 75 19.58 1.81 -11.75
N PHE A 76 19.45 2.73 -12.72
CA PHE A 76 18.18 3.37 -13.02
C PHE A 76 17.16 2.39 -13.60
N ILE A 77 17.60 1.52 -14.53
CA ILE A 77 16.77 0.44 -15.08
C ILE A 77 16.38 -0.53 -13.97
N ASN A 78 17.31 -0.97 -13.11
CA ASN A 78 16.99 -1.90 -12.02
C ASN A 78 15.95 -1.32 -11.03
N ALA A 79 15.96 -0.02 -10.80
CA ALA A 79 15.04 0.63 -9.88
C ALA A 79 13.67 0.98 -10.48
N THR A 80 13.59 1.21 -11.80
CA THR A 80 12.39 1.74 -12.47
C THR A 80 11.87 0.88 -13.61
N SER A 81 12.56 -0.20 -13.96
CA SER A 81 12.38 -1.04 -15.16
C SER A 81 12.38 -0.29 -16.49
N LEU A 82 12.79 0.98 -16.49
CA LEU A 82 12.81 1.84 -17.68
C LEU A 82 14.21 2.40 -17.91
N THR A 83 14.58 2.55 -19.18
CA THR A 83 15.74 3.37 -19.54
C THR A 83 15.47 4.83 -19.19
N ARG A 84 16.52 5.62 -18.98
CA ARG A 84 16.37 7.06 -18.72
C ARG A 84 15.61 7.79 -19.83
N ALA A 85 15.77 7.37 -21.08
CA ALA A 85 15.08 7.94 -22.23
C ALA A 85 13.57 7.64 -22.19
N ALA A 86 13.20 6.38 -21.93
CA ALA A 86 11.80 5.97 -21.76
C ALA A 86 11.14 6.70 -20.58
N PHE A 87 11.84 6.76 -19.44
CA PHE A 87 11.39 7.48 -18.26
C PHE A 87 11.14 8.96 -18.54
N LYS A 88 12.06 9.67 -19.20
CA LYS A 88 11.89 11.09 -19.55
C LYS A 88 10.70 11.31 -20.50
N THR A 89 10.45 10.37 -21.41
CA THR A 89 9.32 10.45 -22.34
C THR A 89 7.99 10.26 -21.60
N LEU A 90 7.91 9.29 -20.70
CA LEU A 90 6.73 9.09 -19.85
C LEU A 90 6.53 10.27 -18.89
N LEU A 91 7.61 10.80 -18.32
CA LEU A 91 7.59 11.96 -17.42
C LEU A 91 6.97 13.20 -18.07
N ARG A 92 7.35 13.52 -19.31
CA ARG A 92 6.79 14.65 -20.05
C ARG A 92 5.28 14.54 -20.24
N ARG A 93 4.75 13.33 -20.34
CA ARG A 93 3.31 13.09 -20.48
C ARG A 93 2.60 13.13 -19.14
N LEU A 94 3.15 12.47 -18.13
CA LEU A 94 2.62 12.52 -16.77
C LEU A 94 2.54 13.97 -16.26
N ALA A 95 3.52 14.82 -16.58
CA ALA A 95 3.52 16.23 -16.21
C ALA A 95 2.33 17.04 -16.77
N ARG A 96 1.65 16.56 -17.83
CA ARG A 96 0.44 17.20 -18.37
C ARG A 96 -0.80 16.97 -17.50
N PHE A 97 -0.82 15.87 -16.74
CA PHE A 97 -1.99 15.43 -15.97
C PHE A 97 -1.77 15.49 -14.46
N TYR A 98 -0.51 15.45 -14.02
CA TYR A 98 -0.14 15.52 -12.61
C TYR A 98 -0.05 16.97 -12.14
N HIS A 99 -0.76 17.31 -11.08
CA HIS A 99 -0.65 18.61 -10.44
C HIS A 99 0.30 18.53 -9.27
N LEU A 100 1.39 19.30 -9.31
CA LEU A 100 2.29 19.42 -8.17
C LEU A 100 1.53 20.06 -7.00
N PRO A 101 1.65 19.49 -5.78
CA PRO A 101 1.03 20.08 -4.62
C PRO A 101 1.57 21.49 -4.39
N SER A 102 0.73 22.50 -4.61
CA SER A 102 1.04 23.90 -4.34
C SER A 102 0.44 24.27 -2.98
N GLY A 103 1.28 24.33 -1.96
CA GLY A 103 0.85 24.69 -0.60
C GLY A 103 1.37 26.07 -0.23
N ARG A 104 0.50 26.95 0.28
CA ARG A 104 0.92 28.10 1.11
C ARG A 104 1.30 27.55 2.49
N GLY A 105 2.55 27.71 2.91
CA GLY A 105 3.05 27.25 4.20
C GLY A 105 4.19 26.23 4.10
N ARG A 106 4.04 25.05 4.71
CA ARG A 106 5.11 24.02 4.74
C ARG A 106 5.41 23.56 3.32
N PRO A 107 6.67 23.57 2.88
CA PRO A 107 6.98 23.22 1.50
C PRO A 107 6.51 21.80 1.16
N PRO A 108 5.92 21.59 -0.03
CA PRO A 108 5.54 20.27 -0.50
C PRO A 108 6.75 19.34 -0.48
N LYS A 109 6.52 18.08 -0.08
CA LYS A 109 7.59 17.09 0.06
C LYS A 109 8.08 16.61 -1.31
N LEU A 110 7.20 16.09 -2.16
CA LEU A 110 7.55 15.72 -3.53
C LEU A 110 7.33 16.93 -4.44
N ARG A 111 8.40 17.68 -4.70
CA ARG A 111 8.37 18.94 -5.45
C ARG A 111 8.57 18.78 -6.94
N TYR A 112 8.94 17.58 -7.39
CA TYR A 112 9.30 17.34 -8.77
C TYR A 112 8.47 16.22 -9.37
N TYR A 113 8.02 16.40 -10.62
CA TYR A 113 7.29 15.38 -11.38
C TYR A 113 8.03 14.03 -11.43
N HIS A 114 9.37 14.06 -11.52
CA HIS A 114 10.16 12.84 -11.59
C HIS A 114 10.14 12.05 -10.27
N GLN A 115 9.88 12.71 -9.13
CA GLN A 115 9.66 12.01 -7.85
C GLN A 115 8.33 11.28 -7.85
N ALA A 116 7.27 11.89 -8.40
CA ALA A 116 5.96 11.27 -8.51
C ALA A 116 5.98 10.05 -9.46
N LEU A 117 6.57 10.20 -10.65
CA LEU A 117 6.72 9.06 -11.58
C LEU A 117 7.65 7.99 -11.02
N GLY A 118 8.77 8.39 -10.40
CA GLY A 118 9.69 7.47 -9.74
C GLY A 118 9.01 6.65 -8.65
N LEU A 119 8.17 7.28 -7.85
CA LEU A 119 7.40 6.61 -6.79
C LEU A 119 6.51 5.52 -7.36
N VAL A 120 5.75 5.80 -8.41
CA VAL A 120 4.87 4.81 -9.05
C VAL A 120 5.68 3.63 -9.60
N LEU A 121 6.78 3.91 -10.32
CA LEU A 121 7.58 2.85 -10.91
C LEU A 121 8.29 2.01 -9.84
N CYS A 122 8.94 2.63 -8.86
CA CYS A 122 9.59 1.89 -7.77
C CYS A 122 8.58 1.09 -6.92
N PHE A 123 7.33 1.56 -6.82
CA PHE A 123 6.25 0.84 -6.16
C PHE A 123 5.85 -0.45 -6.88
N TYR A 124 5.80 -0.43 -8.22
CA TYR A 124 5.42 -1.61 -9.01
C TYR A 124 6.60 -2.52 -9.39
N VAL A 125 7.81 -1.98 -9.50
CA VAL A 125 9.00 -2.73 -9.94
C VAL A 125 9.62 -3.51 -8.79
N GLY A 126 9.62 -2.95 -7.58
CA GLY A 126 10.15 -3.63 -6.40
C GLY A 126 9.04 -3.99 -5.43
N SER A 127 9.10 -5.18 -4.84
CA SER A 127 8.37 -5.49 -3.61
C SER A 127 9.04 -4.77 -2.41
N MET A 128 9.22 -3.46 -2.54
CA MET A 128 9.88 -2.64 -1.52
C MET A 128 8.94 -2.45 -0.35
N GLU A 129 9.43 -2.70 0.86
CA GLU A 129 8.72 -2.34 2.08
C GLU A 129 8.41 -0.83 2.10
N ASN A 130 7.29 -0.47 2.73
CA ASN A 130 6.82 0.90 2.85
C ASN A 130 7.89 1.80 3.52
N SER A 131 8.61 1.26 4.51
CA SER A 131 9.77 1.88 5.16
C SER A 131 10.86 2.27 4.15
N THR A 132 11.22 1.36 3.26
CA THR A 132 12.25 1.58 2.24
C THR A 132 11.81 2.62 1.22
N GLN A 133 10.55 2.62 0.80
CA GLN A 133 10.01 3.67 -0.06
C GLN A 133 10.01 5.04 0.64
N CYS A 134 9.66 5.09 1.92
CA CYS A 134 9.72 6.32 2.73
C CYS A 134 11.13 6.92 2.76
N MET A 135 12.15 6.08 2.97
CA MET A 135 13.56 6.49 2.94
C MET A 135 14.00 6.92 1.54
N LEU A 136 13.64 6.16 0.50
CA LEU A 136 14.02 6.44 -0.89
C LEU A 136 13.54 7.83 -1.35
N PHE A 137 12.34 8.22 -0.93
CA PHE A 137 11.69 9.47 -1.36
C PHE A 137 11.66 10.58 -0.30
N GLY A 138 12.14 10.33 0.93
CA GLY A 138 12.19 11.34 2.01
C GLY A 138 10.81 11.77 2.53
N ALA A 139 9.79 10.91 2.39
CA ALA A 139 8.41 11.25 2.71
C ALA A 139 7.74 10.15 3.56
N PRO A 140 6.90 10.54 4.55
CA PRO A 140 6.26 9.57 5.43
C PRO A 140 5.17 8.78 4.68
N PRO A 141 4.72 7.63 5.23
CA PRO A 141 3.79 6.72 4.55
C PRO A 141 2.51 7.40 4.04
N SER A 142 1.92 8.29 4.84
CA SER A 142 0.69 9.01 4.48
C SER A 142 0.87 10.05 3.38
N THR A 143 2.07 10.62 3.25
CA THR A 143 2.41 11.51 2.12
C THR A 143 2.67 10.69 0.87
N LEU A 144 3.39 9.56 0.99
CA LEU A 144 3.65 8.67 -0.13
C LEU A 144 2.35 8.08 -0.68
N SER A 145 1.48 7.53 0.15
CA SER A 145 0.21 6.95 -0.29
C SER A 145 -0.66 7.95 -1.07
N ARG A 146 -0.78 9.20 -0.57
CA ARG A 146 -1.50 10.27 -1.29
C ARG A 146 -0.85 10.62 -2.62
N SER A 147 0.48 10.73 -2.63
CA SER A 147 1.22 11.11 -3.83
C SER A 147 1.22 10.00 -4.87
N LEU A 148 1.31 8.74 -4.43
CA LEU A 148 1.21 7.54 -5.24
C LEU A 148 -0.16 7.49 -5.92
N ARG A 149 -1.25 7.61 -5.16
CA ARG A 149 -2.62 7.60 -5.71
C ARG A 149 -2.84 8.69 -6.75
N ALA A 150 -2.38 9.92 -6.47
CA ALA A 150 -2.47 11.03 -7.42
C ALA A 150 -1.60 10.81 -8.68
N ALA A 151 -0.43 10.17 -8.52
CA ALA A 151 0.48 9.90 -9.62
C ALA A 151 -0.02 8.73 -10.49
N GLU A 152 -0.62 7.70 -9.89
CA GLU A 152 -1.31 6.61 -10.58
C GLU A 152 -2.48 7.12 -11.41
N GLU A 153 -3.29 8.03 -10.87
CA GLU A 153 -4.39 8.66 -11.59
C GLU A 153 -3.89 9.52 -12.77
N ALA A 154 -2.81 10.29 -12.58
CA ALA A 154 -2.21 11.03 -13.68
C ALA A 154 -1.60 10.10 -14.74
N LEU A 155 -1.02 8.98 -14.31
CA LEU A 155 -0.43 7.98 -15.20
C LEU A 155 -1.50 7.24 -16.00
N SER A 156 -2.62 6.85 -15.39
CA SER A 156 -3.73 6.17 -16.08
C SER A 156 -4.37 7.05 -17.15
N ARG A 157 -4.31 8.38 -17.00
CA ARG A 157 -4.70 9.35 -18.04
C ARG A 157 -3.62 9.56 -19.11
N ALA A 158 -2.35 9.38 -18.78
CA ALA A 158 -1.23 9.55 -19.69
C ALA A 158 -0.96 8.32 -20.59
N LEU A 159 -1.35 7.12 -20.13
CA LEU A 159 -1.10 5.84 -20.80
C LEU A 159 -1.96 5.56 -22.05
N PRO A 160 -3.24 5.98 -22.17
CA PRO A 160 -4.04 5.73 -23.38
C PRO A 160 -3.44 6.32 -24.66
N GLU A 161 -2.70 7.42 -24.55
CA GLU A 161 -1.96 8.01 -25.67
C GLU A 161 -0.56 7.38 -25.85
N PHE A 162 -0.15 6.51 -24.94
CA PHE A 162 1.15 5.87 -24.89
C PHE A 162 1.04 4.50 -25.55
N SER A 163 1.36 4.43 -26.84
CA SER A 163 1.77 3.14 -27.40
C SER A 163 3.01 2.70 -26.65
N LEU A 164 2.87 1.69 -25.79
CA LEU A 164 3.96 0.82 -25.38
C LEU A 164 4.41 0.04 -26.63
N ALA A 165 4.93 0.75 -27.64
CA ALA A 165 5.56 0.14 -28.78
C ALA A 165 6.90 -0.42 -28.30
N ARG A 166 6.82 -1.67 -27.83
CA ARG A 166 7.89 -2.66 -27.61
C ARG A 166 9.01 -2.27 -26.65
N ILE A 167 9.02 -2.98 -25.53
CA ILE A 167 10.28 -3.46 -24.93
C ILE A 167 11.02 -4.28 -26.00
#